data_AF-A0A7H4PLF1-F1
#
_entry.id   AF-A0A7H4PLF1-F1
#
_cell.length_a   1.000
_cell.length_b   1.000
_cell.length_c   1.000
_cell.angle_alpha   90.00
_cell.angle_beta   90.00
_cell.angle_gamma   90.00
#
_symmetry.space_group_name_H-M   'P 1'
#
loop_
_entity.id
_entity.type
_entity.pdbx_description
1 polymer ?
#
loop_
_entity_poly.entity_id
_entity_poly.type
_entity_poly.pdbx_seq_one_letter_code
_entity_poly.pdbx_strand_id
1 'polypeptide(L)' 'MALTLTQWVPALLFEVKSRLLRLLRMKAARSETDKTRLQPEMDQLLAGLIALDPAGSAVLCG' A
#
# COMPACT_ATOMS: atom_id res chain seq x y z
N MET A 1 -0.84 -28.66 -1.31
CA MET A 1 -0.24 -27.35 -1.66
C MET A 1 -1.35 -26.32 -1.76
N ALA A 2 -1.39 -25.36 -0.84
CA ALA A 2 -2.32 -24.23 -0.91
C ALA A 2 -1.59 -23.06 -1.57
N LEU A 3 -2.05 -22.64 -2.75
CA LEU A 3 -1.55 -21.43 -3.39
C LEU A 3 -2.19 -20.22 -2.68
N THR A 4 -1.38 -19.31 -2.12
CA THR A 4 -1.89 -18.10 -1.45
C THR A 4 -2.39 -17.08 -2.48
N LEU A 5 -3.32 -16.18 -2.10
CA LEU A 5 -3.85 -15.12 -2.99
C LEU A 5 -2.74 -14.33 -3.72
N THR A 6 -1.61 -14.10 -3.06
CA THR A 6 -0.40 -13.47 -3.62
C THR A 6 0.22 -14.21 -4.80
N GLN A 7 -0.03 -15.52 -4.92
CA GLN A 7 0.51 -16.39 -5.97
C GLN A 7 -0.44 -16.49 -7.18
N TRP A 8 -1.74 -16.22 -6.98
CA TRP A 8 -2.74 -16.34 -8.04
C TRP A 8 -2.86 -15.07 -8.87
N VAL A 9 -2.92 -13.89 -8.25
CA VAL A 9 -3.07 -12.62 -8.98
C VAL A 9 -2.33 -11.45 -8.27
N PRO A 10 -0.99 -11.46 -8.26
CA PRO A 10 -0.19 -10.42 -7.59
C PRO A 10 -0.47 -9.01 -8.12
N ALA A 11 -0.78 -8.86 -9.42
CA ALA A 11 -1.12 -7.58 -10.04
C ALA A 11 -2.40 -6.94 -9.46
N LEU A 12 -3.47 -7.72 -9.24
CA LEU A 12 -4.70 -7.19 -8.65
C LEU A 12 -4.50 -6.80 -7.18
N LEU A 13 -3.72 -7.59 -6.43
CA LEU A 13 -3.39 -7.24 -5.04
C LEU A 13 -2.57 -5.96 -4.96
N PHE A 14 -1.63 -5.77 -5.89
CA PHE A 14 -0.87 -4.53 -6.01
C PHE A 14 -1.79 -3.33 -6.31
N GLU A 15 -2.73 -3.48 -7.26
CA GLU A 15 -3.69 -2.45 -7.61
C GLU A 15 -4.58 -2.04 -6.43
N VAL A 16 -5.12 -3.01 -5.69
CA VAL A 16 -5.97 -2.73 -4.53
C VAL A 16 -5.18 -2.02 -3.43
N LYS A 17 -4.00 -2.53 -3.09
CA LYS A 17 -3.15 -1.94 -2.04
C LYS A 17 -2.66 -0.54 -2.41
N SER A 18 -2.25 -0.32 -3.66
CA SER A 18 -1.82 1.02 -4.12
C SER A 18 -2.96 2.04 -4.11
N ARG A 19 -4.19 1.63 -4.44
CA ARG A 19 -5.39 2.48 -4.31
C ARG A 19 -5.72 2.81 -2.86
N LEU A 20 -5.62 1.83 -1.96
CA LEU A 20 -5.80 2.07 -0.52
C LEU A 20 -4.76 3.06 0.00
N LEU A 21 -3.48 2.90 -0.37
CA LEU A 21 -2.40 3.81 0.03
C LEU A 21 -2.72 5.24 -0.40
N ARG A 22 -3.20 5.42 -1.63
CA ARG A 22 -3.62 6.73 -2.15
C ARG A 22 -4.76 7.34 -1.33
N LEU A 23 -5.79 6.56 -0.98
CA LEU A 23 -6.91 7.03 -0.16
C LEU A 23 -6.45 7.43 1.25
N LEU A 24 -5.57 6.65 1.87
CA LEU A 24 -5.01 6.96 3.19
C LEU A 24 -4.19 8.25 3.16
N ARG A 25 -3.34 8.44 2.15
CA ARG A 25 -2.60 9.70 1.94
C ARG A 25 -3.54 10.91 1.79
N MET A 26 -4.60 10.77 1.00
CA MET A 26 -5.62 11.84 0.85
C MET A 26 -6.38 12.12 2.14
N LYS A 27 -6.56 11.12 3.00
CA LYS A 27 -7.19 11.30 4.33
C LYS A 27 -6.22 11.98 5.30
N ALA A 28 -4.98 11.53 5.35
CA ALA A 28 -3.91 12.11 6.18
C ALA A 28 -3.65 13.59 5.85
N ALA A 29 -3.79 13.99 4.57
CA ALA A 29 -3.64 15.39 4.15
C ALA A 29 -4.71 16.35 4.73
N ARG A 30 -5.80 15.84 5.32
CA ARG A 30 -6.90 16.67 5.86
C ARG A 30 -6.72 17.08 7.33
N SER A 31 -5.85 16.39 8.08
CA SER A 31 -5.73 16.57 9.53
C SER A 31 -4.42 15.98 10.04
N GLU A 32 -3.67 16.75 10.85
CA GLU A 32 -2.41 16.27 11.44
C GLU A 32 -2.63 15.12 12.43
N THR A 33 -3.79 15.09 13.10
CA THR A 33 -4.22 13.98 13.97
C THR A 33 -4.47 12.71 13.16
N ASP A 34 -5.09 12.82 11.98
CA ASP A 34 -5.29 11.66 11.10
C ASP A 34 -3.95 11.20 10.53
N LYS A 35 -3.08 12.12 10.12
CA LYS A 35 -1.75 11.81 9.60
C LYS A 35 -0.92 10.99 10.58
N THR A 36 -0.81 11.43 11.82
CA THR A 36 -0.06 10.69 12.87
C THR A 36 -0.64 9.30 13.14
N ARG A 37 -1.96 9.15 13.09
CA ARG A 37 -2.63 7.84 13.30
C ARG A 37 -2.51 6.90 12.10
N LEU A 38 -2.52 7.43 10.87
CA LEU A 38 -2.53 6.63 9.64
C LEU A 38 -1.12 6.29 9.12
N GLN A 39 -0.09 7.04 9.55
CA GLN A 39 1.30 6.80 9.17
C GLN A 39 1.74 5.32 9.29
N PRO A 40 1.56 4.62 10.42
CA PRO A 40 2.01 3.23 10.55
C PRO A 40 1.32 2.27 9.58
N GLU A 41 0.03 2.50 9.29
CA GLU A 41 -0.72 1.69 8.33
C GLU A 41 -0.22 1.93 6.90
N MET A 42 0.05 3.19 6.56
CA MET A 42 0.64 3.57 5.27
C MET A 42 2.03 2.95 5.07
N ASP A 43 2.88 2.95 6.11
CA ASP A 43 4.22 2.37 6.07
C ASP A 43 4.17 0.85 5.87
N GLN A 44 3.29 0.16 6.60
CA GLN A 44 3.08 -1.28 6.44
C GLN A 44 2.55 -1.64 5.04
N LEU A 45 1.64 -0.82 4.51
CA LEU A 45 1.07 -1.02 3.18
C LEU A 45 2.13 -0.81 2.09
N LEU A 46 2.98 0.21 2.23
CA LEU A 46 4.09 0.46 1.31
C LEU A 46 5.11 -0.68 1.35
N ALA A 47 5.50 -1.15 2.53
CA ALA A 47 6.39 -2.31 2.66
C ALA A 47 5.80 -3.56 1.98
N GLY A 48 4.49 -3.78 2.15
CA GLY A 48 3.77 -4.87 1.49
C GLY A 48 3.65 -4.74 -0.03
N LEU A 49 3.65 -3.52 -0.58
CA LEU A 49 3.70 -3.24 -2.02
C LEU A 49 5.11 -3.49 -2.56
N ILE A 50 6.15 -3.03 -1.88
CA ILE A 50 7.55 -3.26 -2.25
C ILE A 50 7.86 -4.76 -2.29
N ALA A 51 7.38 -5.53 -1.32
CA ALA A 51 7.55 -6.98 -1.31
C ALA A 51 6.81 -7.70 -2.47
N LEU A 52 5.76 -7.09 -3.03
CA LEU A 52 5.01 -7.65 -4.16
C LEU A 52 5.63 -7.29 -5.51
N ASP A 53 5.99 -6.02 -5.69
CA ASP A 53 6.62 -5.50 -6.90
C ASP A 53 7.47 -4.26 -6.55
N PRO A 54 8.80 -4.43 -6.40
CA PRO A 54 9.70 -3.32 -6.11
C PRO A 54 9.73 -2.26 -7.22
N ALA A 55 9.67 -2.68 -8.50
CA ALA A 55 9.75 -1.77 -9.63
C ALA A 55 8.49 -0.90 -9.73
N GLY A 56 7.31 -1.53 -9.60
CA GLY A 56 6.04 -0.83 -9.54
C GLY A 56 5.89 0.06 -8.30
N SER A 57 6.55 -0.29 -7.18
CA SER A 57 6.48 0.50 -5.94
C SER A 57 7.37 1.75 -5.95
N ALA A 58 8.40 1.82 -6.79
CA ALA A 58 9.33 2.94 -6.81
C ALA A 58 8.64 4.30 -7.02
N VAL A 59 7.55 4.33 -7.81
CA VAL A 59 6.76 5.55 -8.04
C VAL A 59 5.86 5.95 -6.86
N LEU A 60 5.68 5.07 -5.87
CA LEU A 60 4.83 5.28 -4.71
C LEU A 60 5.60 5.79 -3.48
N CYS A 61 6.93 5.80 -3.51
CA CYS A 61 7.78 6.20 -2.38
C CYS A 61 7.92 7.74 -2.19
N GLY A 62 7.21 8.54 -2.98
CA GLY A 62 7.10 10.00 -2.84
C GLY A 62 5.93 10.46 -2.00
#